data_AF-A0A3P7I3J3-F1
#
_entry.id   AF-A0A3P7I3J3-F1
#
_cell.length_a   1.000
_cell.length_b   1.000
_cell.length_c   1.000
_cell.angle_alpha   90.00
_cell.angle_beta   90.00
_cell.angle_gamma   90.00
#
_symmetry.space_group_name_H-M   'P 1'
#
loop_
_entity.id
_entity.type
_entity.pdbx_description
1 polymer ?
#
loop_
_entity_poly.entity_id
_entity_poly.type
_entity_poly.pdbx_seq_one_letter_code
_entity_poly.pdbx_strand_id
1 'polypeptide(L)'
;MTDYAARKKQREKEREKLRKAGLLEEPSAKAASAEPEEKKASPPAEAYSPLQLMADHLLRKIMLKDPEEYFAFPVTSSMASDYHNIISQPMDFSKMRQKIEDDAYQTITEMKTDAELIVSNALTYNNPNTVYHLAATRLSAVVKYYFSEQYLRYIFHTLPFANQVFPCIRTKLEVKQEDRRRQALVDDMTGEDCLIAADPETRSRLSVRLPNAKLAFLDNKDGATVLNVIGEGEKKGLKLGDIIGPLEEGTPGMLSLGDHRLSGQSMITYLNYGPFASFAPQYDSTWATLTKEDSDLLLRWVVFLLVYLMKEVKFFEVAIGFNFHLHLSK
;
A
#
# COMPACT_ATOMS: atom_id res chain seq x y z
N MET A 1 -17.65 6.66 35.53
CA MET A 1 -18.03 5.44 34.77
C MET A 1 -19.54 5.13 34.89
N THR A 2 -20.43 6.12 34.92
CA THR A 2 -21.81 5.88 35.39
C THR A 2 -22.97 6.47 34.58
N ASP A 3 -22.74 7.09 33.41
CA ASP A 3 -23.87 7.63 32.60
C ASP A 3 -24.33 6.74 31.44
N TYR A 4 -23.47 5.86 30.92
CA TYR A 4 -23.79 5.05 29.73
C TYR A 4 -24.90 4.03 29.98
N ALA A 5 -24.79 3.25 31.07
CA ALA A 5 -25.79 2.25 31.44
C ALA A 5 -27.14 2.90 31.78
N ALA A 6 -27.11 4.09 32.42
CA ALA A 6 -28.31 4.85 32.72
C ALA A 6 -29.01 5.34 31.44
N ARG A 7 -28.26 5.86 30.47
CA ARG A 7 -28.79 6.36 29.20
C ARG A 7 -29.25 5.25 28.26
N LYS A 8 -28.58 4.09 28.24
CA LYS A 8 -29.05 2.88 27.53
C LYS A 8 -30.39 2.39 28.10
N LYS A 9 -30.48 2.32 29.43
CA LYS A 9 -31.72 1.94 30.14
C LYS A 9 -32.84 2.96 29.97
N GLN A 10 -32.51 4.25 29.82
CA GLN A 10 -33.49 5.31 29.56
C GLN A 10 -34.04 5.24 28.13
N ARG A 11 -33.19 4.94 27.15
CA ARG A 11 -33.59 4.68 25.75
C ARG A 11 -34.45 3.43 25.61
N GLU A 12 -34.12 2.35 26.32
CA GLU A 12 -34.95 1.14 26.37
C GLU A 12 -36.33 1.42 27.01
N LYS A 13 -36.37 2.17 28.11
CA LYS A 13 -37.63 2.58 28.75
C LYS A 13 -38.48 3.49 27.88
N GLU A 14 -37.87 4.42 27.15
CA GLU A 14 -38.57 5.31 26.23
C GLU A 14 -39.15 4.54 25.04
N ARG A 15 -38.37 3.59 24.50
CA ARG A 15 -38.80 2.68 23.43
C ARG A 15 -39.91 1.73 23.89
N GLU A 16 -39.88 1.25 25.13
CA GLU A 16 -40.94 0.44 25.74
C GLU A 16 -42.20 1.27 26.04
N LYS A 17 -42.04 2.54 26.45
CA LYS A 17 -43.15 3.48 26.64
C LYS A 17 -43.83 3.82 25.32
N LEU A 18 -43.06 3.97 24.24
CA LEU A 18 -43.57 4.14 22.87
C LEU A 18 -44.29 2.88 22.36
N ARG A 19 -43.77 1.69 22.69
CA ARG A 19 -44.43 0.39 22.41
C ARG A 19 -45.76 0.26 23.16
N LYS A 20 -45.79 0.67 24.43
CA LYS A 20 -46.97 0.61 25.30
C LYS A 20 -48.01 1.68 24.97
N ALA A 21 -47.58 2.79 24.35
CA ALA A 21 -48.45 3.85 23.83
C ALA A 21 -49.00 3.54 22.42
N GLY A 22 -48.71 2.35 21.86
CA GLY A 22 -49.22 1.93 20.55
C GLY A 22 -48.56 2.60 19.34
N LEU A 23 -47.42 3.28 19.52
CA LEU A 23 -46.70 3.98 18.45
C LEU A 23 -45.56 3.14 17.84
N LEU A 24 -45.38 1.90 18.32
CA LEU A 24 -44.45 0.89 17.78
C LEU A 24 -45.13 -0.49 17.88
N GLU A 25 -45.57 -1.04 16.75
CA GLU A 25 -46.11 -2.41 16.70
C GLU A 25 -45.00 -3.47 16.75
N GLU A 26 -45.28 -4.59 17.42
CA GLU A 26 -44.47 -5.81 17.30
C GLU A 26 -44.78 -6.55 16.00
N PRO A 27 -43.81 -7.25 15.39
CA PRO A 27 -44.06 -8.03 14.19
C PRO A 27 -44.88 -9.29 14.54
N SER A 28 -46.20 -9.19 14.43
CA SER A 28 -47.09 -10.35 14.42
C SER A 28 -47.26 -10.87 12.99
N ALA A 29 -46.91 -12.14 12.79
CA ALA A 29 -47.15 -12.84 11.54
C ALA A 29 -48.66 -13.07 11.34
N LYS A 30 -49.19 -12.51 10.23
CA LYS A 30 -50.57 -12.62 9.69
C LYS A 30 -51.52 -11.48 10.06
N ALA A 31 -51.56 -10.45 9.22
CA ALA A 31 -52.80 -9.90 8.64
C ALA A 31 -52.43 -8.94 7.50
N ALA A 32 -52.97 -9.21 6.32
CA ALA A 32 -52.89 -8.34 5.15
C ALA A 32 -53.93 -7.21 5.22
N SER A 33 -53.66 -6.15 4.46
CA SER A 33 -54.53 -5.02 4.06
C SER A 33 -54.72 -3.85 5.04
N ALA A 34 -53.75 -2.93 5.04
CA ALA A 34 -53.95 -1.48 4.81
C ALA A 34 -52.56 -0.84 4.63
N GLU A 35 -52.42 0.06 3.65
CA GLU A 35 -51.15 0.60 3.13
C GLU A 35 -50.22 1.22 4.19
N PRO A 36 -48.93 0.83 4.23
CA PRO A 36 -47.88 1.59 4.89
C PRO A 36 -47.21 2.58 3.92
N GLU A 37 -47.03 3.83 4.34
CA GLU A 37 -46.07 4.73 3.70
C GLU A 37 -44.68 4.07 3.66
N GLU A 38 -44.08 4.04 2.47
CA GLU A 38 -42.90 3.26 2.12
C GLU A 38 -41.69 3.54 3.01
N LYS A 39 -41.26 2.54 3.79
CA LYS A 39 -39.82 2.33 3.98
C LYS A 39 -39.27 1.82 2.66
N LYS A 40 -38.61 2.68 1.88
CA LYS A 40 -37.87 2.28 0.68
C LYS A 40 -36.95 1.11 1.05
N ALA A 41 -37.18 -0.05 0.42
CA ALA A 41 -36.27 -1.17 0.51
C ALA A 41 -34.88 -0.71 0.07
N SER A 42 -33.84 -1.07 0.82
CA SER A 42 -32.45 -0.86 0.39
C SER A 42 -32.30 -1.45 -1.02
N PRO A 43 -31.92 -0.66 -2.03
CA PRO A 43 -31.88 -1.14 -3.40
C PRO A 43 -30.87 -2.29 -3.54
N PRO A 44 -31.05 -3.17 -4.55
CA PRO A 44 -30.11 -4.24 -4.84
C PRO A 44 -28.68 -3.69 -4.98
N ALA A 45 -27.66 -4.46 -4.59
CA ALA A 45 -26.25 -4.05 -4.68
C ALA A 45 -25.80 -3.63 -6.10
N GLU A 46 -26.58 -4.02 -7.12
CA GLU A 46 -26.41 -3.66 -8.54
C GLU A 46 -26.79 -2.21 -8.88
N ALA A 47 -27.45 -1.48 -7.97
CA ALA A 47 -27.90 -0.10 -8.18
C ALA A 47 -26.90 0.98 -7.74
N TYR A 48 -25.82 0.60 -7.03
CA TYR A 48 -24.86 1.55 -6.47
C TYR A 48 -23.67 1.77 -7.39
N SER A 49 -23.24 3.03 -7.51
CA SER A 49 -22.01 3.40 -8.19
C SER A 49 -20.79 2.78 -7.49
N PRO A 50 -19.70 2.49 -8.22
CA PRO A 50 -18.46 2.00 -7.61
C PRO A 50 -17.92 2.92 -6.51
N LEU A 51 -18.17 4.23 -6.61
CA LEU A 51 -17.83 5.22 -5.59
C LEU A 51 -18.69 5.06 -4.34
N GLN A 52 -20.00 4.88 -4.47
CA GLN A 52 -20.91 4.60 -3.34
C GLN A 52 -20.51 3.33 -2.60
N LEU A 53 -20.15 2.26 -3.33
CA LEU A 53 -19.69 1.01 -2.73
C LEU A 53 -18.38 1.21 -1.94
N MET A 54 -17.45 1.99 -2.48
CA MET A 54 -16.20 2.30 -1.80
C MET A 54 -16.41 3.19 -0.56
N ALA A 55 -17.31 4.18 -0.67
CA ALA A 55 -17.70 5.04 0.44
C ALA A 55 -18.41 4.25 1.55
N ASP A 56 -19.32 3.33 1.21
CA ASP A 56 -19.98 2.46 2.19
C ASP A 56 -18.98 1.53 2.88
N HIS A 57 -18.02 0.96 2.13
CA HIS A 57 -16.95 0.16 2.71
C HIS A 57 -16.13 0.96 3.74
N LEU A 58 -15.71 2.18 3.39
CA LEU A 58 -14.98 3.06 4.30
C LEU A 58 -15.82 3.42 5.53
N LEU A 59 -17.10 3.77 5.34
CA LEU A 59 -18.01 4.14 6.42
C LEU A 59 -18.15 2.98 7.42
N ARG A 60 -18.35 1.74 6.94
CA ARG A 60 -18.42 0.55 7.81
C ARG A 60 -17.14 0.34 8.62
N LYS A 61 -15.96 0.54 7.99
CA LYS A 61 -14.67 0.40 8.69
C LYS A 61 -14.49 1.45 9.79
N ILE A 62 -14.94 2.68 9.54
CA ILE A 62 -14.89 3.77 10.53
C ILE A 62 -15.90 3.52 11.66
N MET A 63 -17.15 3.17 11.34
CA MET A 63 -18.20 2.86 12.34
C MET A 63 -17.78 1.71 13.26
N LEU A 64 -17.07 0.70 12.75
CA LEU A 64 -16.56 -0.40 13.57
C LEU A 64 -15.57 0.06 14.66
N LYS A 65 -14.99 1.26 14.53
CA LYS A 65 -14.11 1.88 15.53
C LYS A 65 -14.85 2.79 16.52
N ASP A 66 -16.17 2.91 16.41
CA ASP A 66 -17.05 3.60 17.36
C ASP A 66 -18.11 2.64 17.93
N PRO A 67 -17.72 1.64 18.76
CA PRO A 67 -18.65 0.63 19.28
C PRO A 67 -19.68 1.22 20.25
N GLU A 68 -19.41 2.39 20.83
CA GLU A 68 -20.31 3.08 21.75
C GLU A 68 -21.33 3.97 21.03
N GLU A 69 -21.23 4.06 19.70
CA GLU A 69 -22.15 4.79 18.82
C GLU A 69 -22.26 6.28 19.19
N TYR A 70 -21.16 6.90 19.61
CA TYR A 70 -21.14 8.33 19.93
C TYR A 70 -21.44 9.22 18.72
N PHE A 71 -21.08 8.76 17.52
CA PHE A 71 -21.20 9.52 16.27
C PHE A 71 -22.21 8.90 15.30
N ALA A 72 -22.98 7.91 15.74
CA ALA A 72 -23.89 7.16 14.88
C ALA A 72 -25.09 7.98 14.40
N PHE A 73 -25.61 8.87 15.24
CA PHE A 73 -26.83 9.65 14.99
C PHE A 73 -26.65 11.14 15.32
N PRO A 74 -27.50 12.02 14.77
CA PRO A 74 -27.43 13.45 15.05
C PRO A 74 -27.60 13.77 16.54
N VAL A 75 -26.84 14.76 17.01
CA VAL A 75 -27.03 15.31 18.37
C VAL A 75 -28.37 16.04 18.42
N THR A 76 -29.21 15.70 19.39
CA THR A 76 -30.53 16.33 19.58
C THR A 76 -30.50 17.39 20.67
N SER A 77 -31.39 18.38 20.60
CA SER A 77 -31.48 19.46 21.60
C SER A 77 -31.77 18.97 23.02
N SER A 78 -32.33 17.78 23.19
CA SER A 78 -32.52 17.17 24.52
C SER A 78 -31.21 16.65 25.13
N MET A 79 -30.22 16.33 24.29
CA MET A 79 -28.89 15.91 24.73
C MET A 79 -27.99 17.09 25.02
N ALA A 80 -28.12 18.16 24.22
CA ALA A 80 -27.28 19.34 24.27
C ALA A 80 -28.10 20.53 23.74
N SER A 81 -28.64 21.33 24.66
CA SER A 81 -29.63 22.37 24.35
C SER A 81 -29.07 23.53 23.53
N ASP A 82 -27.78 23.81 23.67
CA ASP A 82 -27.05 24.89 22.97
C ASP A 82 -26.24 24.39 21.76
N TYR A 83 -26.30 23.09 21.42
CA TYR A 83 -25.45 22.49 20.39
C TYR A 83 -25.58 23.19 19.03
N HIS A 84 -26.80 23.42 18.56
CA HIS A 84 -27.05 24.06 17.26
C HIS A 84 -26.75 25.57 17.26
N ASN A 85 -26.53 26.19 18.43
CA ASN A 85 -26.07 27.57 18.51
C ASN A 85 -24.55 27.67 18.37
N ILE A 86 -23.82 26.61 18.77
CA ILE A 86 -22.36 26.56 18.76
C ILE A 86 -21.83 25.90 17.48
N ILE A 87 -22.48 24.82 17.02
CA ILE A 87 -22.08 24.04 15.85
C ILE A 87 -22.97 24.39 14.66
N SER A 88 -22.38 25.08 13.69
CA SER A 88 -23.08 25.57 12.49
C SER A 88 -23.50 24.46 11.53
N GLN A 89 -22.66 23.43 11.37
CA GLN A 89 -22.88 22.35 10.39
C GLN A 89 -22.81 20.98 11.07
N PRO A 90 -23.94 20.45 11.58
CA PRO A 90 -23.96 19.13 12.20
C PRO A 90 -23.78 18.01 11.16
N MET A 91 -22.99 17.00 11.54
CA MET A 91 -22.69 15.80 10.76
C MET A 91 -22.57 14.58 11.69
N ASP A 92 -22.91 13.40 11.18
CA ASP A 92 -22.93 12.12 11.88
C ASP A 92 -22.93 10.95 10.86
N PHE A 93 -22.69 9.72 11.31
CA PHE A 93 -22.59 8.57 10.41
C PHE A 93 -23.91 8.21 9.71
N SER A 94 -25.07 8.45 10.33
CA SER A 94 -26.36 8.20 9.67
C SER A 94 -26.60 9.17 8.51
N LYS A 95 -26.22 10.45 8.68
CA LYS A 95 -26.26 11.45 7.62
C LYS A 95 -25.23 11.16 6.52
N MET A 96 -24.03 10.72 6.88
CA MET A 96 -23.06 10.24 5.88
C MET A 96 -23.60 9.04 5.09
N ARG A 97 -24.27 8.09 5.75
CA ARG A 97 -24.92 6.94 5.10
C ARG A 97 -26.00 7.38 4.12
N GLN A 98 -26.87 8.29 4.54
CA GLN A 98 -27.89 8.86 3.66
C GLN A 98 -27.25 9.54 2.44
N LYS A 99 -26.20 10.34 2.62
CA LYS A 99 -25.47 10.95 1.49
C LYS A 99 -24.87 9.91 0.54
N ILE A 100 -24.44 8.75 1.03
CA ILE A 100 -23.99 7.65 0.17
C ILE A 100 -25.18 7.08 -0.60
N GLU A 101 -26.30 6.81 0.06
CA GLU A 101 -27.50 6.26 -0.57
C GLU A 101 -28.09 7.18 -1.64
N ASP A 102 -28.01 8.50 -1.42
CA ASP A 102 -28.48 9.54 -2.34
C ASP A 102 -27.46 9.89 -3.46
N ASP A 103 -26.33 9.16 -3.55
CA ASP A 103 -25.21 9.41 -4.50
C ASP A 103 -24.68 10.86 -4.43
N ALA A 104 -24.69 11.45 -3.23
CA ALA A 104 -24.37 12.86 -3.00
C ALA A 104 -22.87 13.13 -2.91
N TYR A 105 -22.02 12.11 -2.84
CA TYR A 105 -20.57 12.25 -2.84
C TYR A 105 -20.01 12.02 -4.23
N GLN A 106 -19.36 13.05 -4.79
CA GLN A 106 -18.71 12.93 -6.11
C GLN A 106 -17.24 12.59 -6.01
N THR A 107 -16.66 12.76 -4.82
CA THR A 107 -15.29 12.37 -4.52
C THR A 107 -15.18 11.77 -3.12
N ILE A 108 -14.19 10.89 -2.92
CA ILE A 108 -13.85 10.39 -1.57
C ILE A 108 -13.36 11.52 -0.65
N THR A 109 -12.79 12.57 -1.22
CA THR A 109 -12.38 13.75 -0.48
C THR A 109 -13.57 14.43 0.19
N GLU A 110 -14.74 14.51 -0.46
CA GLU A 110 -15.95 15.05 0.16
C GLU A 110 -16.44 14.18 1.33
N MET A 111 -16.36 12.86 1.18
CA MET A 111 -16.65 11.94 2.28
C MET A 111 -15.67 12.11 3.45
N LYS A 112 -14.38 12.29 3.14
CA LYS A 112 -13.34 12.58 4.14
C LYS A 112 -13.64 13.87 4.89
N THR A 113 -14.03 14.93 4.20
CA THR A 113 -14.35 16.22 4.84
C THR A 113 -15.52 16.09 5.80
N ASP A 114 -16.54 15.29 5.48
CA ASP A 114 -17.65 15.05 6.42
C ASP A 114 -17.21 14.23 7.64
N ALA A 115 -16.33 13.23 7.46
CA ALA A 115 -15.77 12.48 8.58
C ALA A 115 -14.89 13.36 9.49
N GLU A 116 -14.11 14.26 8.92
CA GLU A 116 -13.32 15.25 9.65
C GLU A 116 -14.21 16.29 10.34
N LEU A 117 -15.35 16.65 9.75
CA LEU A 117 -16.34 17.55 10.34
C LEU A 117 -16.98 16.96 11.60
N ILE A 118 -17.29 15.65 11.60
CA ILE A 118 -17.76 14.94 12.81
C ILE A 118 -16.76 15.11 13.95
N VAL A 119 -15.48 14.86 13.66
CA VAL A 119 -14.39 14.98 14.63
C VAL A 119 -14.24 16.43 15.10
N SER A 120 -14.20 17.39 14.18
CA SER A 120 -14.05 18.81 14.49
C SER A 120 -15.18 19.30 15.38
N ASN A 121 -16.44 19.02 15.02
CA ASN A 121 -17.61 19.42 15.81
C ASN A 121 -17.56 18.86 17.22
N ALA A 122 -17.16 17.60 17.37
CA ALA A 122 -17.05 16.96 18.67
C ALA A 122 -15.94 17.56 19.53
N LEU A 123 -14.78 17.89 18.95
CA LEU A 123 -13.67 18.54 19.67
C LEU A 123 -13.97 20.00 20.02
N THR A 124 -14.72 20.71 19.17
CA THR A 124 -15.13 22.11 19.42
C THR A 124 -16.17 22.21 20.54
N TYR A 125 -17.17 21.33 20.55
CA TYR A 125 -18.25 21.41 21.52
C TYR A 125 -17.87 20.82 22.90
N ASN A 126 -17.10 19.72 22.92
CA ASN A 126 -16.86 18.97 24.15
C ASN A 126 -15.52 19.34 24.80
N ASN A 127 -15.48 19.40 26.13
CA ASN A 127 -14.23 19.65 26.87
C ASN A 127 -13.23 18.48 26.72
N PRO A 128 -11.91 18.73 26.72
CA PRO A 128 -10.87 17.71 26.53
C PRO A 128 -10.92 16.51 27.46
N ASN A 129 -11.44 16.70 28.68
CA ASN A 129 -11.53 15.67 29.71
C ASN A 129 -12.80 14.80 29.61
N THR A 130 -13.66 15.06 28.63
CA THR A 130 -14.90 14.29 28.44
C THR A 130 -14.66 13.04 27.61
N VAL A 131 -15.52 12.03 27.82
CA VAL A 131 -15.50 10.80 27.01
C VAL A 131 -15.74 11.08 25.52
N TYR A 132 -16.52 12.11 25.19
CA TYR A 132 -16.85 12.49 23.82
C TYR A 132 -15.64 13.11 23.11
N HIS A 133 -14.92 14.02 23.77
CA HIS A 133 -13.70 14.58 23.20
C HIS A 133 -12.61 13.51 23.02
N LEU A 134 -12.42 12.64 24.02
CA LEU A 134 -11.47 11.54 23.90
C LEU A 134 -11.84 10.55 22.78
N ALA A 135 -13.13 10.25 22.61
CA ALA A 135 -13.63 9.45 21.50
C ALA A 135 -13.37 10.13 20.15
N ALA A 136 -13.59 11.45 20.04
CA ALA A 136 -13.33 12.22 18.83
C ALA A 136 -11.83 12.25 18.48
N THR A 137 -10.94 12.38 19.48
CA THR A 137 -9.48 12.28 19.27
C THR A 137 -9.08 10.91 18.72
N ARG A 138 -9.67 9.82 19.23
CA ARG A 138 -9.43 8.46 18.70
C ARG A 138 -9.97 8.32 17.28
N LEU A 139 -11.18 8.82 17.02
CA LEU A 139 -11.78 8.80 15.69
C LEU A 139 -10.95 9.61 14.68
N SER A 140 -10.33 10.72 15.09
CA SER A 140 -9.42 11.50 14.24
C SER A 140 -8.28 10.65 13.66
N ALA A 141 -7.64 9.83 14.50
CA ALA A 141 -6.57 8.93 14.04
C ALA A 141 -7.10 7.84 13.10
N VAL A 142 -8.31 7.33 13.37
CA VAL A 142 -8.99 6.34 12.52
C VAL A 142 -9.31 6.91 11.13
N VAL A 143 -9.88 8.12 11.08
CA VAL A 143 -10.18 8.84 9.83
C VAL A 143 -8.88 9.09 9.06
N LYS A 144 -7.83 9.59 9.73
CA LYS A 144 -6.52 9.82 9.09
C LYS A 144 -5.94 8.54 8.48
N TYR A 145 -6.10 7.40 9.16
CA TYR A 145 -5.63 6.11 8.67
C TYR A 145 -6.44 5.61 7.45
N TYR A 146 -7.77 5.57 7.56
CA TYR A 146 -8.62 5.02 6.49
C TYR A 146 -8.72 5.90 5.25
N PHE A 147 -8.45 7.21 5.38
CA PHE A 147 -8.32 8.12 4.24
C PHE A 147 -6.86 8.41 3.88
N SER A 148 -5.90 7.63 4.38
CA SER A 148 -4.51 7.73 3.96
C SER A 148 -4.33 7.24 2.53
N GLU A 149 -3.37 7.83 1.82
CA GLU A 149 -3.03 7.44 0.46
C GLU A 149 -2.65 5.96 0.36
N GLN A 150 -1.95 5.42 1.36
CA GLN A 150 -1.57 4.01 1.40
C GLN A 150 -2.79 3.10 1.52
N TYR A 151 -3.74 3.43 2.40
CA TYR A 151 -4.93 2.61 2.59
C TYR A 151 -5.89 2.68 1.39
N LEU A 152 -6.05 3.87 0.81
CA LEU A 152 -6.86 4.04 -0.40
C LEU A 152 -6.26 3.28 -1.59
N ARG A 153 -4.93 3.28 -1.75
CA ARG A 153 -4.25 2.42 -2.74
C ARG A 153 -4.46 0.93 -2.47
N TYR A 154 -4.37 0.51 -1.21
CA TYR A 154 -4.62 -0.87 -0.82
C TYR A 154 -6.05 -1.32 -1.18
N ILE A 155 -7.07 -0.52 -0.82
CA ILE A 155 -8.46 -0.79 -1.18
C ILE A 155 -8.63 -0.85 -2.70
N PHE A 156 -8.00 0.08 -3.41
CA PHE A 156 -8.08 0.12 -4.87
C PHE A 156 -7.60 -1.18 -5.53
N HIS A 157 -6.50 -1.75 -5.04
CA HIS A 157 -5.96 -3.00 -5.59
C HIS A 157 -6.63 -4.27 -5.06
N THR A 158 -7.42 -4.19 -3.98
CA THR A 158 -8.06 -5.36 -3.36
C THR A 158 -9.54 -5.50 -3.71
N LEU A 159 -10.25 -4.40 -3.99
CA LEU A 159 -11.65 -4.44 -4.36
C LEU A 159 -11.81 -4.51 -5.89
N PRO A 160 -12.48 -5.55 -6.42
CA PRO A 160 -12.55 -5.80 -7.87
C PRO A 160 -13.25 -4.68 -8.65
N PHE A 161 -14.12 -3.90 -8.01
CA PHE A 161 -14.86 -2.78 -8.61
C PHE A 161 -14.14 -1.43 -8.52
N ALA A 162 -13.09 -1.30 -7.69
CA ALA A 162 -12.45 0.00 -7.44
C ALA A 162 -11.72 0.55 -8.67
N ASN A 163 -11.31 -0.31 -9.60
CA ASN A 163 -10.69 0.05 -10.89
C ASN A 163 -11.57 1.01 -11.74
N GLN A 164 -12.89 1.02 -11.52
CA GLN A 164 -13.84 1.86 -12.26
C GLN A 164 -13.97 3.29 -11.69
N VAL A 165 -13.46 3.54 -10.47
CA VAL A 165 -13.57 4.82 -9.73
C VAL A 165 -12.46 5.82 -10.11
N PHE A 166 -11.47 5.42 -10.92
CA PHE A 166 -10.23 6.16 -11.11
C PHE A 166 -10.31 7.58 -11.73
N PRO A 167 -11.37 8.00 -12.45
CA PRO A 167 -11.47 9.39 -12.88
C PRO A 167 -11.68 10.40 -11.73
N CYS A 168 -12.35 10.03 -10.63
CA CYS A 168 -12.76 10.97 -9.58
C CYS A 168 -11.77 11.13 -8.41
N ILE A 169 -10.81 10.21 -8.27
CA ILE A 169 -9.72 10.32 -7.27
C ILE A 169 -8.63 11.30 -7.76
N ARG A 170 -8.56 11.57 -9.08
CA ARG A 170 -7.55 12.43 -9.70
C ARG A 170 -7.79 13.93 -9.54
N THR A 171 -9.00 14.39 -9.22
CA THR A 171 -9.27 15.82 -9.10
C THR A 171 -8.66 16.37 -7.81
N LYS A 172 -7.45 16.94 -7.97
CA LYS A 172 -6.54 17.60 -6.99
C LYS A 172 -5.37 16.80 -6.43
N LEU A 173 -4.99 15.70 -7.06
CA LEU A 173 -3.57 15.32 -7.07
C LEU A 173 -3.07 15.61 -8.48
N GLU A 174 -2.62 16.84 -8.69
CA GLU A 174 -1.63 17.11 -9.73
C GLU A 174 -0.39 16.27 -9.40
N VAL A 175 -0.43 14.99 -9.73
CA VAL A 175 0.77 14.27 -10.06
C VAL A 175 1.22 14.97 -11.33
N LYS A 176 2.17 15.91 -11.20
CA LYS A 176 3.09 16.19 -12.31
C LYS A 176 3.53 14.82 -12.78
N GLN A 177 3.04 14.40 -13.95
CA GLN A 177 3.68 13.34 -14.71
C GLN A 177 5.02 13.93 -15.12
N GLU A 178 5.96 13.97 -14.18
CA GLU A 178 7.35 13.85 -14.56
C GLU A 178 7.45 12.45 -15.13
N ASP A 179 7.72 12.41 -16.44
CA ASP A 179 8.19 11.23 -17.14
C ASP A 179 9.46 10.71 -16.43
N ARG A 180 9.28 10.01 -15.31
CA ARG A 180 10.34 9.26 -14.62
C ARG A 180 10.77 8.03 -15.40
N ARG A 181 10.34 7.89 -16.66
CA ARG A 181 11.03 7.05 -17.63
C ARG A 181 12.28 7.79 -18.09
N ARG A 182 13.34 7.64 -17.29
CA ARG A 182 14.76 7.90 -17.63
C ARG A 182 15.26 9.34 -17.55
N GLN A 183 14.90 10.10 -16.51
CA GLN A 183 15.82 11.17 -16.10
C GLN A 183 16.91 10.53 -15.26
N ALA A 184 18.14 10.49 -15.80
CA ALA A 184 19.32 10.21 -15.00
C ALA A 184 19.33 11.21 -13.85
N LEU A 185 19.55 10.75 -12.62
CA LEU A 185 19.82 11.65 -11.50
C LEU A 185 21.06 12.46 -11.88
N VAL A 186 20.86 13.73 -12.23
CA VAL A 186 21.96 14.66 -12.45
C VAL A 186 22.38 15.11 -11.05
N ASP A 187 23.51 14.61 -10.59
CA ASP A 187 24.10 15.01 -9.31
C ASP A 187 24.86 16.32 -9.52
N ASP A 188 24.15 17.44 -9.44
CA ASP A 188 24.72 18.80 -9.53
C ASP A 188 25.36 19.25 -8.21
N MET A 189 25.52 18.35 -7.23
CA MET A 189 26.12 18.68 -5.94
C MET A 189 27.57 19.12 -6.11
N THR A 190 27.89 20.35 -5.71
CA THR A 190 29.26 20.82 -5.71
C THR A 190 30.03 20.20 -4.53
N GLY A 191 31.35 20.09 -4.64
CA GLY A 191 32.18 19.60 -3.54
C GLY A 191 32.03 20.41 -2.25
N GLU A 192 31.60 21.68 -2.35
CA GLU A 192 31.30 22.55 -1.21
C GLU A 192 29.98 22.15 -0.53
N ASP A 193 28.95 21.84 -1.32
CA ASP A 193 27.65 21.38 -0.81
C ASP A 193 27.78 20.03 -0.10
N CYS A 194 28.60 19.12 -0.64
CA CYS A 194 28.95 17.85 0.02
C CYS A 194 29.68 18.07 1.35
N LEU A 195 30.54 19.09 1.43
CA LEU A 195 31.30 19.41 2.65
C LEU A 195 30.40 20.05 3.72
N ILE A 196 29.36 20.79 3.30
CA ILE A 196 28.36 21.38 4.20
C ILE A 196 27.45 20.30 4.81
N ALA A 197 27.10 19.28 4.02
CA ALA A 197 26.24 18.18 4.46
C ALA A 197 26.94 17.15 5.38
N ALA A 198 28.28 17.15 5.42
CA ALA A 198 29.05 16.23 6.25
C ALA A 198 29.03 16.62 7.75
N ASP A 199 29.14 15.62 8.61
CA ASP A 199 29.19 15.82 10.06
C ASP A 199 30.29 16.81 10.48
N PRO A 200 30.07 17.65 11.51
CA PRO A 200 30.98 18.76 11.85
C PRO A 200 32.42 18.35 12.10
N GLU A 201 32.63 17.18 12.72
CA GLU A 201 33.96 16.63 13.03
C GLU A 201 34.69 16.18 11.75
N THR A 202 33.96 15.50 10.85
CA THR A 202 34.47 15.03 9.55
C THR A 202 34.72 16.20 8.59
N ARG A 203 33.84 17.20 8.59
CA ARG A 203 33.97 18.44 7.82
C ARG A 203 35.26 19.19 8.15
N SER A 204 35.61 19.27 9.43
CA SER A 204 36.87 19.88 9.88
C SER A 204 38.08 19.16 9.26
N ARG A 205 38.10 17.82 9.31
CA ARG A 205 39.18 16.99 8.73
C ARG A 205 39.28 17.13 7.21
N LEU A 206 38.16 17.18 6.50
CA LEU A 206 38.11 17.30 5.03
C LEU A 206 38.48 18.71 4.54
N SER A 207 38.30 19.74 5.38
CA SER A 207 38.67 21.12 5.07
C SER A 207 40.17 21.41 5.14
N VAL A 208 40.96 20.51 5.73
CA VAL A 208 42.41 20.68 5.88
C VAL A 208 43.09 20.53 4.52
N ARG A 209 43.51 21.65 3.93
CA ARG A 209 44.40 21.63 2.76
C ARG A 209 45.84 21.39 3.21
N LEU A 210 46.38 20.23 2.89
CA LEU A 210 47.80 19.94 3.08
C LEU A 210 48.64 20.85 2.17
N PRO A 211 49.59 21.64 2.70
CA PRO A 211 50.47 22.44 1.86
C PRO A 211 51.30 21.49 0.97
N ASN A 212 51.32 21.79 -0.34
CA ASN A 212 52.06 21.07 -1.40
C ASN A 212 51.56 19.66 -1.81
N ALA A 213 50.34 19.25 -1.46
CA ALA A 213 49.75 18.02 -2.00
C ALA A 213 49.34 18.19 -3.48
N LYS A 214 49.95 17.42 -4.40
CA LYS A 214 49.56 17.39 -5.82
C LYS A 214 48.77 16.11 -6.10
N LEU A 215 47.60 16.26 -6.71
CA LEU A 215 46.82 15.14 -7.24
C LEU A 215 47.35 14.78 -8.62
N ALA A 216 47.70 13.51 -8.82
CA ALA A 216 48.13 13.02 -10.13
C ALA A 216 47.56 11.64 -10.41
N PHE A 217 47.29 11.39 -11.69
CA PHE A 217 46.94 10.08 -12.19
C PHE A 217 48.22 9.26 -12.34
N LEU A 218 48.31 8.16 -11.60
CA LEU A 218 49.39 7.19 -11.81
C LEU A 218 48.85 6.09 -12.72
N ASP A 219 49.52 5.87 -13.85
CA ASP A 219 49.21 4.77 -14.74
C ASP A 219 49.83 3.48 -14.16
N ASN A 220 48.99 2.55 -13.74
CA ASN A 220 49.46 1.23 -13.32
C ASN A 220 49.68 0.37 -14.56
N LYS A 221 50.68 -0.51 -14.53
CA LYS A 221 51.04 -1.41 -15.65
C LYS A 221 49.90 -2.30 -16.16
N ASP A 222 48.81 -2.42 -15.40
CA ASP A 222 47.61 -3.18 -15.72
C ASP A 222 46.51 -2.34 -16.42
N GLY A 223 46.82 -1.12 -16.87
CA GLY A 223 45.92 -0.27 -17.66
C GLY A 223 44.81 0.43 -16.86
N ALA A 224 44.86 0.38 -15.53
CA ALA A 224 43.95 1.09 -14.65
C ALA A 224 44.57 2.40 -14.16
N THR A 225 44.01 3.53 -14.59
CA THR A 225 44.40 4.86 -14.12
C THR A 225 43.74 5.13 -12.76
N VAL A 226 44.53 5.19 -11.69
CA VAL A 226 44.02 5.46 -10.34
C VAL A 226 44.48 6.85 -9.89
N LEU A 227 43.54 7.67 -9.39
CA LEU A 227 43.84 8.99 -8.84
C LEU A 227 44.54 8.82 -7.48
N ASN A 228 45.80 9.26 -7.37
CA ASN A 228 46.60 9.16 -6.16
C ASN A 228 47.00 10.56 -5.65
N VAL A 229 47.01 10.73 -4.32
CA VAL A 229 47.52 11.95 -3.66
C VAL A 229 49.03 11.79 -3.48
N ILE A 230 49.83 12.66 -4.11
CA ILE A 230 51.29 12.61 -4.05
C ILE A 230 51.80 13.75 -3.17
N GLY A 231 52.55 13.40 -2.11
CA GLY A 231 53.40 14.33 -1.34
C GLY A 231 54.87 14.22 -1.77
N GLU A 232 55.71 15.20 -1.44
CA GLU A 232 57.13 15.27 -1.85
C GLU A 232 58.05 14.15 -1.31
N GLY A 233 57.54 13.26 -0.44
CA GLY A 233 58.24 12.06 0.03
C GLY A 233 58.07 10.86 -0.91
N GLU A 234 58.90 9.83 -0.73
CA GLU A 234 58.93 8.60 -1.56
C GLU A 234 57.55 8.14 -2.06
N LYS A 235 57.51 7.70 -3.33
CA LYS A 235 56.34 7.24 -4.09
C LYS A 235 55.59 6.11 -3.37
N LYS A 236 54.84 6.43 -2.34
CA LYS A 236 53.90 5.54 -1.66
C LYS A 236 52.51 6.03 -2.01
N GLY A 237 51.80 5.26 -2.83
CA GLY A 237 50.39 5.52 -3.10
C GLY A 237 49.61 5.34 -1.80
N LEU A 238 49.19 6.44 -1.20
CA LEU A 238 48.31 6.42 -0.03
C LEU A 238 46.88 6.21 -0.53
N LYS A 239 46.25 5.12 -0.10
CA LYS A 239 44.83 4.91 -0.39
C LYS A 239 44.01 5.76 0.58
N LEU A 240 42.82 6.18 0.16
CA LEU A 240 41.90 6.93 1.02
C LEU A 240 41.58 6.17 2.32
N GLY A 241 41.53 4.83 2.26
CA GLY A 241 41.38 3.96 3.43
C GLY A 241 42.55 4.01 4.43
N ASP A 242 43.76 4.37 3.99
CA ASP A 242 44.92 4.55 4.88
C ASP A 242 44.82 5.86 5.68
N ILE A 243 44.05 6.84 5.16
CA ILE A 243 43.82 8.15 5.79
C ILE A 243 42.61 8.11 6.73
N ILE A 244 41.56 7.38 6.33
CA ILE A 244 40.28 7.35 7.04
C ILE A 244 40.21 6.20 8.06
N GLY A 245 40.92 5.09 7.81
CA GLY A 245 40.82 3.85 8.58
C GLY A 245 39.63 2.97 8.13
N PRO A 246 39.52 1.73 8.67
CA PRO A 246 38.34 0.91 8.46
C PRO A 246 37.10 1.59 9.04
N LEU A 247 35.99 1.55 8.31
CA LEU A 247 34.71 2.12 8.75
C LEU A 247 34.21 1.35 9.98
N GLU A 248 33.99 2.03 11.12
CA GLU A 248 33.53 1.37 12.35
C GLU A 248 32.07 0.91 12.27
N GLU A 249 31.24 1.57 11.45
CA GLU A 249 29.84 1.21 11.22
C GLU A 249 29.46 1.28 9.74
N GLY A 250 28.87 0.20 9.22
CA GLY A 250 28.36 0.10 7.85
C GLY A 250 28.48 -1.31 7.28
N THR A 251 27.54 -1.71 6.42
CA THR A 251 27.60 -3.01 5.73
C THR A 251 28.59 -2.92 4.56
N PRO A 252 29.63 -3.76 4.48
CA PRO A 252 30.72 -3.63 3.51
C PRO A 252 30.35 -4.22 2.14
N GLY A 253 29.16 -3.92 1.63
CA GLY A 253 28.71 -4.43 0.34
C GLY A 253 27.45 -3.75 -0.15
N MET A 254 27.31 -3.67 -1.48
CA MET A 254 26.02 -3.41 -2.12
C MET A 254 25.00 -4.40 -1.54
N LEU A 255 23.90 -3.87 -1.00
CA LEU A 255 22.71 -4.67 -0.70
C LEU A 255 22.37 -5.45 -1.96
N SER A 256 22.44 -6.79 -1.88
CA SER A 256 21.98 -7.64 -2.98
C SER A 256 20.58 -7.16 -3.35
N LEU A 257 20.38 -6.80 -4.62
CA LEU A 257 19.06 -6.50 -5.16
C LEU A 257 18.25 -7.80 -5.08
N GLY A 258 17.64 -8.04 -3.93
CA GLY A 258 16.69 -9.11 -3.73
C GLY A 258 15.41 -8.71 -4.43
N ASP A 259 15.05 -9.44 -5.48
CA ASP A 259 13.74 -9.31 -6.09
C ASP A 259 12.66 -9.39 -5.00
N HIS A 260 11.70 -8.47 -5.07
CA HIS A 260 10.65 -8.38 -4.05
C HIS A 260 9.92 -9.72 -3.93
N ARG A 261 9.59 -10.18 -2.72
CA ARG A 261 8.89 -11.47 -2.49
C ARG A 261 7.58 -11.70 -3.29
N LEU A 262 7.07 -10.66 -3.95
CA LEU A 262 5.86 -10.67 -4.76
C LEU A 262 6.13 -10.82 -6.27
N SER A 263 7.39 -10.77 -6.72
CA SER A 263 7.74 -10.98 -8.13
C SER A 263 7.88 -12.45 -8.51
N GLY A 264 7.75 -13.37 -7.55
CA GLY A 264 7.81 -14.81 -7.79
C GLY A 264 6.69 -15.27 -8.72
N GLN A 265 7.04 -15.67 -9.94
CA GLN A 265 6.12 -16.31 -10.87
C GLN A 265 6.16 -17.83 -10.69
N SER A 266 5.00 -18.42 -10.40
CA SER A 266 4.73 -19.85 -10.28
C SER A 266 3.97 -20.36 -11.50
N MET A 267 4.51 -21.38 -12.15
CA MET A 267 3.85 -22.11 -13.24
C MET A 267 2.71 -23.00 -12.72
N ILE A 268 1.86 -23.46 -13.63
CA ILE A 268 0.87 -24.51 -13.36
C ILE A 268 1.56 -25.84 -13.07
N THR A 269 0.99 -26.63 -12.15
CA THR A 269 1.48 -27.98 -11.82
C THR A 269 0.83 -29.01 -12.75
N TYR A 270 1.62 -29.72 -13.56
CA TYR A 270 1.11 -30.81 -14.40
C TYR A 270 1.01 -32.10 -13.59
N LEU A 271 -0.14 -32.76 -13.68
CA LEU A 271 -0.45 -33.96 -12.92
C LEU A 271 -0.30 -35.18 -13.82
N ASN A 272 0.36 -36.23 -13.33
CA ASN A 272 0.51 -37.49 -14.06
C ASN A 272 -0.23 -38.61 -13.34
N TYR A 273 -1.35 -39.04 -13.92
CA TYR A 273 -2.19 -40.11 -13.41
C TYR A 273 -1.93 -41.47 -14.09
N GLY A 274 -0.96 -41.55 -15.00
CA GLY A 274 -0.57 -42.79 -15.68
C GLY A 274 -1.30 -43.09 -17.01
N PRO A 275 -0.95 -44.21 -17.67
CA PRO A 275 -1.20 -44.46 -19.10
C PRO A 275 -2.66 -44.68 -19.55
N PHE A 276 -3.65 -44.66 -18.65
CA PHE A 276 -5.07 -44.85 -18.99
C PHE A 276 -6.00 -43.80 -18.34
N ALA A 277 -5.44 -42.69 -17.88
CA ALA A 277 -6.17 -41.66 -17.13
C ALA A 277 -6.53 -40.44 -17.99
N SER A 278 -6.99 -40.65 -19.23
CA SER A 278 -7.32 -39.55 -20.16
C SER A 278 -8.45 -38.64 -19.66
N PHE A 279 -9.30 -39.14 -18.77
CA PHE A 279 -10.41 -38.40 -18.15
C PHE A 279 -10.03 -37.70 -16.84
N ALA A 280 -8.84 -37.95 -16.30
CA ALA A 280 -8.39 -37.28 -15.08
C ALA A 280 -7.96 -35.83 -15.40
N PRO A 281 -8.11 -34.89 -14.45
CA PRO A 281 -7.57 -33.55 -14.58
C PRO A 281 -6.08 -33.59 -14.93
N GLN A 282 -5.65 -32.79 -15.91
CA GLN A 282 -4.27 -32.86 -16.40
C GLN A 282 -3.32 -31.90 -15.68
N TYR A 283 -3.87 -30.89 -15.00
CA TYR A 283 -3.08 -29.85 -14.36
C TYR A 283 -3.86 -29.20 -13.20
N ASP A 284 -3.11 -28.63 -12.27
CA ASP A 284 -3.59 -27.89 -11.10
C ASP A 284 -3.09 -26.44 -11.12
N SER A 285 -4.03 -25.49 -11.16
CA SER A 285 -3.77 -24.05 -11.21
C SER A 285 -3.99 -23.33 -9.88
N THR A 286 -4.22 -24.06 -8.78
CA THR A 286 -4.65 -23.46 -7.49
C THR A 286 -3.64 -22.44 -6.92
N TRP A 287 -2.35 -22.60 -7.21
CA TRP A 287 -1.27 -21.70 -6.75
C TRP A 287 -0.44 -21.10 -7.89
N ALA A 288 -0.93 -21.20 -9.13
CA ALA A 288 -0.23 -20.68 -10.29
C ALA A 288 -0.50 -19.18 -10.47
N THR A 289 0.55 -18.43 -10.83
CA THR A 289 0.45 -17.02 -11.23
C THR A 289 0.55 -16.85 -12.75
N LEU A 290 1.09 -17.85 -13.45
CA LEU A 290 1.13 -17.93 -14.91
C LEU A 290 -0.06 -18.72 -15.46
N THR A 291 -0.48 -18.37 -16.69
CA THR A 291 -1.52 -19.12 -17.40
C THR A 291 -0.99 -20.45 -17.93
N LYS A 292 -1.89 -21.32 -18.40
CA LYS A 292 -1.51 -22.60 -19.04
C LYS A 292 -0.66 -22.37 -20.28
N GLU A 293 -1.02 -21.40 -21.12
CA GLU A 293 -0.29 -21.09 -22.35
C GLU A 293 1.13 -20.60 -22.04
N ASP A 294 1.30 -19.76 -21.03
CA ASP A 294 2.61 -19.26 -20.60
C ASP A 294 3.47 -20.39 -20.00
N SER A 295 2.87 -21.25 -19.18
CA SER A 295 3.54 -22.40 -18.58
C SER A 295 3.96 -23.42 -19.65
N ASP A 296 3.10 -23.70 -20.63
CA ASP A 296 3.37 -24.56 -21.78
C ASP A 296 4.52 -23.99 -22.63
N LEU A 297 4.56 -22.67 -22.83
CA LEU A 297 5.61 -21.99 -23.58
C LEU A 297 6.97 -22.10 -22.88
N LEU A 298 7.01 -21.91 -21.56
CA LEU A 298 8.21 -22.09 -20.75
C LEU A 298 8.72 -23.53 -20.79
N LEU A 299 7.84 -24.51 -20.61
CA LEU A 299 8.20 -25.93 -20.70
C LEU A 299 8.69 -26.31 -22.10
N ARG A 300 8.05 -25.78 -23.15
CA ARG A 300 8.50 -25.99 -24.54
C ARG A 300 9.89 -25.42 -24.77
N TRP A 301 10.20 -24.24 -24.20
CA TRP A 301 11.53 -23.65 -24.24
C TRP A 301 12.56 -24.50 -23.50
N VAL A 302 12.23 -24.99 -22.30
CA VAL A 302 13.12 -25.86 -21.52
C VAL A 302 13.40 -27.16 -22.26
N VAL A 303 12.38 -27.80 -22.84
CA VAL A 303 12.56 -29.01 -23.66
C VAL A 303 13.38 -28.71 -24.89
N PHE A 304 13.14 -27.58 -25.58
CA PHE A 304 13.93 -27.19 -26.73
C PHE A 304 15.40 -26.95 -26.36
N LEU A 305 15.67 -26.27 -25.24
CA LEU A 305 17.01 -26.02 -24.73
C LEU A 305 17.71 -27.32 -24.34
N LEU A 306 17.01 -28.25 -23.66
CA LEU A 306 17.55 -29.57 -23.31
C LEU A 306 17.85 -30.39 -24.56
N VAL A 307 16.95 -30.41 -25.55
CA VAL A 307 17.20 -31.10 -26.83
C VAL A 307 18.35 -30.47 -27.58
N TYR A 308 18.48 -29.13 -27.57
CA TYR A 308 19.58 -28.41 -28.18
C TYR A 308 20.91 -28.73 -27.49
N LEU A 309 20.97 -28.67 -26.16
CA LEU A 309 22.13 -29.06 -25.35
C LEU A 309 22.51 -30.53 -25.58
N MET A 310 21.53 -31.44 -25.59
CA MET A 310 21.78 -32.86 -25.87
C MET A 310 22.26 -33.10 -27.31
N LYS A 311 21.82 -32.29 -28.27
CA LYS A 311 22.34 -32.33 -29.65
C LYS A 311 23.76 -31.80 -29.74
N GLU A 312 24.09 -30.71 -29.04
CA GLU A 312 25.47 -30.20 -29.01
C GLU A 312 26.43 -31.14 -28.30
N VAL A 313 26.02 -31.77 -27.19
CA VAL A 313 26.82 -32.79 -26.49
C VAL A 313 27.05 -34.01 -27.40
N LYS A 314 26.03 -34.47 -28.14
CA LYS A 314 26.19 -35.53 -29.15
C LYS A 314 27.04 -35.09 -30.34
N PHE A 315 26.97 -33.82 -30.75
CA PHE A 315 27.83 -33.25 -31.78
C PHE A 315 29.30 -33.22 -31.32
N PHE A 316 29.53 -32.96 -30.03
CA PHE A 316 30.84 -33.00 -29.39
C PHE A 316 31.40 -34.43 -29.29
N GLU A 317 30.57 -35.43 -28.94
CA GLU A 317 30.99 -36.83 -28.94
C GLU A 317 31.29 -37.37 -30.35
N VAL A 318 30.51 -36.97 -31.36
CA VAL A 318 30.77 -37.34 -32.77
C VAL A 318 32.02 -36.63 -33.33
N ALA A 319 32.30 -35.40 -32.92
CA ALA A 319 33.50 -34.66 -33.33
C ALA A 319 34.81 -35.24 -32.73
N ILE A 320 34.75 -35.82 -31.53
CA ILE A 320 35.90 -36.49 -30.89
C ILE A 320 36.08 -37.92 -31.43
N GLY A 321 35.00 -38.59 -31.82
CA GLY A 321 35.04 -39.97 -32.36
C GLY A 321 35.65 -40.12 -33.76
N PHE A 322 35.93 -39.03 -34.48
CA PHE A 322 36.43 -39.09 -35.87
C PHE A 322 37.96 -38.91 -36.03
N ASN A 323 38.74 -38.76 -34.95
CA ASN A 323 40.14 -38.33 -35.06
C ASN A 323 41.21 -39.27 -34.48
N PHE A 324 40.95 -40.57 -34.38
CA PHE A 324 42.01 -41.54 -34.05
C PHE A 324 41.92 -42.82 -34.88
N HIS A 325 42.45 -42.75 -36.10
CA HIS A 325 43.06 -43.91 -36.74
C HIS A 325 44.39 -43.53 -37.36
N LEU A 326 45.39 -44.39 -37.13
CA LEU A 326 46.75 -44.43 -37.68
C LEU A 326 47.82 -43.62 -36.93
N HIS A 327 48.52 -44.29 -36.00
CA HIS A 327 49.84 -44.81 -36.34
C HIS A 327 50.28 -45.96 -35.41
N LEU A 328 50.25 -47.18 -35.94
CA LEU A 328 51.07 -48.31 -35.49
C LEU A 328 52.42 -48.27 -36.22
N SER A 329 53.41 -48.98 -35.65
CA SER A 329 54.78 -49.23 -36.11
C SER A 329 55.80 -48.21 -35.57
N LYS A 330 56.86 -48.59 -34.83
CA LYS A 330 57.57 -49.86 -34.68
C LYS A 330 58.29 -49.91 -33.34
#